data_AF-A0A1C6SXY7-F1
#
_entry.id   AF-A0A1C6SXY7-F1
#
_cell.length_a   1.000
_cell.length_b   1.000
_cell.length_c   1.000
_cell.angle_alpha   90.00
_cell.angle_beta   90.00
_cell.angle_gamma   90.00
#
_symmetry.space_group_name_H-M   'P 1'
#
loop_
_entity.id
_entity.type
_entity.pdbx_description
1 polymer ?
#
loop_
_entity_poly.entity_id
_entity_poly.type
_entity_poly.pdbx_seq_one_letter_code
_entity_poly.pdbx_strand_id
1 'polypeptide(L)' 'MTATGCWPRVSRCRWCACPVLRDNDGTWIHANLSYVCRDRFGGLAATTAEPEELRRAS' A
#
# COMPACT_ATOMS: atom_id res chain seq x y z
N MET A 1 -6.11 25.66 1.06
CA MET A 1 -5.83 24.27 0.67
C MET A 1 -4.33 24.05 0.74
N THR A 2 -3.82 23.51 1.84
CA THR A 2 -2.42 23.15 1.95
C THR A 2 -2.20 21.86 1.15
N ALA A 3 -1.40 21.94 0.09
CA ALA A 3 -0.97 20.76 -0.66
C ALA A 3 -0.21 19.83 0.30
N THR A 4 -0.85 18.74 0.71
CA THR A 4 -0.24 17.68 1.50
C THR A 4 0.93 17.13 0.70
N GLY A 5 2.13 17.13 1.29
CA GLY A 5 3.41 16.90 0.63
C GLY A 5 3.47 15.66 -0.29
N CYS A 6 4.43 15.65 -1.20
CA CYS A 6 4.73 14.57 -2.15
C CYS A 6 5.21 13.27 -1.46
N TRP A 7 4.43 12.74 -0.53
CA TRP A 7 4.61 11.41 0.04
C TRP A 7 4.40 10.36 -1.06
N PRO A 8 5.15 9.24 -1.06
CA PRO A 8 4.98 8.24 -2.10
C PRO A 8 3.54 7.72 -2.05
N ARG A 9 2.76 8.10 -3.06
CA ARG A 9 1.36 7.69 -3.20
C ARG A 9 1.23 6.22 -3.55
N VAL A 10 2.33 5.49 -3.75
CA VAL A 10 2.37 4.13 -4.30
C VAL A 10 3.36 3.28 -3.51
N SER A 11 2.94 2.07 -3.09
CA SER A 11 3.79 1.01 -2.54
C SER A 11 3.36 -0.37 -3.07
N ARG A 12 3.98 -1.45 -2.60
CA ARG A 12 3.58 -2.83 -2.89
C ARG A 12 2.73 -3.38 -1.74
N CYS A 13 1.67 -4.11 -2.05
CA CYS A 13 0.91 -4.85 -1.05
C CYS A 13 1.78 -5.95 -0.45
N ARG A 14 1.79 -6.07 0.87
CA ARG A 14 2.56 -7.09 1.60
C ARG A 14 2.14 -8.54 1.30
N TRP A 15 0.91 -8.73 0.84
CA TRP A 15 0.33 -10.07 0.68
C TRP A 15 0.42 -10.59 -0.74
N CYS A 16 0.11 -9.75 -1.73
CA CYS A 16 0.01 -10.14 -3.13
C CYS A 16 1.03 -9.43 -4.04
N ALA A 17 1.89 -8.57 -3.48
CA ALA A 17 2.89 -7.74 -4.17
C ALA A 17 2.34 -6.78 -5.24
N CYS A 18 1.00 -6.69 -5.40
CA CYS A 18 0.36 -5.76 -6.32
C CYS A 18 0.50 -4.31 -5.85
N PRO A 19 0.48 -3.33 -6.76
CA PRO A 19 0.56 -1.91 -6.39
C PRO A 19 -0.61 -1.47 -5.51
N VAL A 20 -0.31 -0.72 -4.45
CA VAL A 20 -1.30 -0.09 -3.56
C VAL A 20 -1.04 1.40 -3.49
N LEU A 21 -2.12 2.18 -3.42
CA LEU A 21 -2.11 3.63 -3.35
C LEU A 21 -2.52 4.11 -1.97
N ARG A 22 -1.93 5.21 -1.49
CA ARG A 22 -2.40 5.87 -0.27
C ARG A 22 -3.41 6.96 -0.64
N ASP A 23 -4.66 6.78 -0.21
CA ASP A 23 -5.72 7.76 -0.42
C ASP A 23 -5.50 9.04 0.39
N ASN A 24 -6.48 9.96 0.36
CA ASN A 24 -6.38 11.24 1.07
C ASN A 24 -6.49 11.09 2.59
N ASP A 25 -7.09 10.02 3.07
CA ASP A 25 -7.27 9.72 4.50
C ASP A 25 -6.11 8.87 5.06
N GLY A 26 -5.16 8.48 4.20
CA GLY A 26 -4.00 7.69 4.58
C GLY A 26 -4.22 6.17 4.50
N THR A 27 -5.35 5.72 3.97
CA THR A 27 -5.67 4.31 3.80
C THR A 27 -5.01 3.75 2.54
N TRP A 28 -4.52 2.51 2.62
CA TRP A 28 -3.98 1.80 1.46
C TRP A 28 -5.11 1.12 0.66
N ILE A 29 -5.16 1.39 -0.63
CA ILE A 29 -6.13 0.80 -1.57
C ILE A 29 -5.39 0.11 -2.72
N HIS A 30 -5.89 -1.02 -3.23
CA HIS A 30 -5.30 -1.66 -4.41
C HIS A 30 -5.50 -0.77 -5.64
N ALA A 31 -4.45 -0.65 -6.47
CA ALA A 31 -4.52 0.10 -7.72
C ALA A 31 -5.20 -0.71 -8.86
N ASN A 32 -5.44 -2.01 -8.65
CA ASN A 32 -6.15 -2.88 -9.57
C ASN A 32 -7.59 -3.14 -9.07
N LEU A 33 -8.49 -3.49 -10.00
CA LEU A 33 -9.89 -3.84 -9.69
C LEU A 33 -10.04 -5.26 -9.12
N SER A 34 -8.99 -5.83 -8.53
CA SER A 34 -9.09 -7.16 -7.92
C SER A 34 -9.89 -7.05 -6.63
N TYR A 35 -11.10 -7.58 -6.65
CA TYR A 35 -12.07 -7.48 -5.54
C TYR A 35 -11.55 -8.03 -4.20
N VAL A 36 -10.57 -8.93 -4.19
CA VAL A 36 -10.10 -9.60 -2.97
C VAL A 36 -8.59 -9.75 -2.95
N CYS A 37 -7.95 -9.13 -1.94
CA CYS A 37 -6.56 -9.42 -1.58
C CYS A 37 -6.49 -10.75 -0.84
N ARG A 38 -5.55 -11.62 -1.23
CA ARG A 38 -5.27 -12.88 -0.55
C ARG A 38 -3.82 -12.95 -0.13
N ASP A 39 -3.59 -13.59 1.01
CA ASP A 39 -2.24 -13.99 1.42
C ASP A 39 -1.73 -15.18 0.59
N ARG A 40 -0.47 -15.57 0.84
CA ARG A 40 0.18 -16.69 0.15
C ARG A 40 -0.46 -18.06 0.39
N PHE A 41 -1.38 -18.17 1.35
CA PHE A 41 -2.11 -19.39 1.70
C PHE A 41 -3.57 -19.34 1.21
N GLY A 42 -3.97 -18.27 0.52
CA GLY A 42 -5.33 -18.09 0.00
C GLY A 42 -6.31 -17.47 0.99
N GLY A 43 -5.87 -17.08 2.18
CA GLY A 43 -6.68 -16.40 3.20
C GLY A 43 -6.99 -14.95 2.80
N LEU A 44 -8.17 -14.45 3.20
CA LEU A 44 -8.55 -13.05 2.98
C LEU A 44 -7.67 -12.12 3.81
N ALA A 45 -7.04 -11.15 3.16
CA ALA A 45 -6.18 -10.17 3.81
C ALA A 45 -6.66 -8.75 3.55
N ALA A 46 -6.45 -7.85 4.51
CA ALA A 46 -6.65 -6.43 4.30
C ALA A 46 -5.59 -5.85 3.35
N THR A 47 -5.85 -4.68 2.77
CA THR A 47 -4.86 -3.97 1.97
C THR A 47 -3.86 -3.29 2.89
N THR A 48 -2.61 -3.75 2.85
CA THR A 48 -1.52 -3.16 3.63
C THR A 48 -0.27 -3.06 2.77
N ALA A 49 0.35 -1.89 2.71
CA ALA A 49 1.63 -1.71 2.05
C ALA A 49 2.76 -2.44 2.81
N GLU A 50 3.79 -2.85 2.08
CA GLU A 50 5.12 -3.12 2.65
C GLU A 50 5.59 -1.88 3.42
N PRO A 51 6.19 -2.06 4.61
CA PRO A 51 6.74 -0.94 5.37
C PRO A 51 7.81 -0.25 4.54
N GLU A 52 7.81 1.09 4.56
CA GLU A 52 8.93 1.86 4.01
C GLU A 52 10.19 1.46 4.79
N GLU A 53 11.19 0.93 4.10
CA GLU A 53 12.50 0.78 4.72
C GLU A 53 12.97 2.16 5.14
N LEU A 54 13.08 2.39 6.45
CA LEU A 54 13.80 3.51 7.01
C LEU A 54 15.24 3.39 6.51
N ARG A 55 15.54 4.05 5.39
CA ARG A 55 16.90 4.25 4.91
C ARG A 55 17.65 4.90 6.08
N ARG A 56 18.44 4.11 6.82
CA ARG A 56 19.37 4.66 7.81
C ARG A 56 20.29 5.60 7.04
N ALA A 57 20.11 6.90 7.27
CA ALA A 57 21.09 7.89 6.86
C ALA A 57 22.42 7.47 7.49
N SER A 58 23.36 7.05 6.64
CA SER A 58 24.76 6.82 7.00
C SER A 58 25.56 8.05 6.60
#